data_AF-A0A258LG80-F1
#
_entry.id   AF-A0A258LG80-F1
#
_cell.length_a   1.000
_cell.length_b   1.000
_cell.length_c   1.000
_cell.angle_alpha   90.00
_cell.angle_beta   90.00
_cell.angle_gamma   90.00
#
_symmetry.space_group_name_H-M   'P 1'
#
loop_
_entity.id
_entity.type
_entity.pdbx_description
1 polymer ?
#
loop_
_entity_poly.entity_id
_entity_poly.type
_entity_poly.pdbx_seq_one_letter_code
_entity_poly.pdbx_strand_id
1 'polypeptide(L)'
;MMGGPGGGFGPGMMGGFGQGYGSGMMNGFGPGHAWSGNSKTAFADRLDSLKQELKITSDEAPAWKTYTDAVTASDQSFFTAMKTTFGSNAKTAVTPDDRFAFMSKMITLKKQNFDDQKAAAEALVAKLTPYQSGQAHEILPGLALGGGFGGGYGMGPAMMNFEE
;
A
#
# COMPACT_ATOMS: atom_id res chain seq x y z
N MET A 1 38.41 11.71 -48.79
CA MET A 1 38.73 11.29 -47.41
C MET A 1 37.72 11.94 -46.47
N MET A 2 37.21 11.16 -45.50
CA MET A 2 36.42 11.55 -44.30
C MET A 2 35.01 12.14 -44.55
N GLY A 3 33.95 11.87 -43.79
CA GLY A 3 33.73 11.13 -42.53
C GLY A 3 32.21 11.15 -42.23
N GLY A 4 31.70 10.12 -41.54
CA GLY A 4 30.29 9.69 -41.54
C GLY A 4 29.25 10.55 -40.80
N PRO A 5 27.96 10.17 -40.86
CA PRO A 5 26.89 10.83 -40.11
C PRO A 5 26.89 10.37 -38.65
N GLY A 6 27.39 11.25 -37.77
CA GLY A 6 27.26 11.15 -36.33
C GLY A 6 25.81 11.30 -35.88
N GLY A 7 25.46 10.55 -34.84
CA GLY A 7 24.14 10.51 -34.23
C GLY A 7 23.74 11.84 -33.58
N GLY A 8 22.42 12.04 -33.54
CA GLY A 8 21.78 13.15 -32.84
C GLY A 8 20.34 12.77 -32.50
N PHE A 9 20.17 11.85 -31.54
CA PHE A 9 18.88 11.70 -30.84
C PHE A 9 18.88 12.65 -29.65
N GLY A 10 18.42 13.88 -29.90
CA GLY A 10 18.16 14.92 -28.91
C GLY A 10 16.64 15.23 -28.81
N PRO A 11 16.21 15.86 -27.72
CA PRO A 11 14.97 15.53 -27.00
C PRO A 11 13.77 16.37 -27.45
N GLY A 12 12.64 15.74 -27.76
CA GLY A 12 11.42 16.47 -28.04
C GLY A 12 10.31 15.67 -28.71
N MET A 13 9.79 14.63 -28.06
CA MET A 13 8.49 14.05 -28.43
C MET A 13 7.80 13.48 -27.19
N MET A 14 7.27 14.35 -26.35
CA MET A 14 6.21 13.99 -25.39
C MET A 14 4.97 14.87 -25.62
N GLY A 15 4.58 14.99 -26.88
CA GLY A 15 3.27 15.47 -27.32
C GLY A 15 2.66 14.39 -28.20
N GLY A 16 1.86 13.51 -27.61
CA GLY A 16 1.24 12.42 -28.34
C GLY A 16 0.13 11.78 -27.53
N PHE A 17 -1.10 12.26 -27.74
CA PHE A 17 -2.30 11.48 -27.53
C PHE A 17 -2.16 10.18 -28.34
N GLY A 18 -1.85 9.09 -27.65
CA GLY A 18 -1.64 7.76 -28.22
C GLY A 18 -2.65 6.78 -27.66
N GLN A 19 -3.74 6.62 -28.39
CA GLN A 19 -4.67 5.51 -28.31
C GLN A 19 -3.87 4.21 -28.54
N GLY A 20 -3.84 3.30 -27.56
CA GLY A 20 -3.09 2.04 -27.74
C GLY A 20 -3.16 1.08 -26.56
N TYR A 21 -4.02 0.06 -26.72
CA TYR A 21 -3.92 -1.29 -26.15
C TYR A 21 -3.83 -1.46 -24.63
N GLY A 22 -4.95 -1.91 -24.07
CA GLY A 22 -4.99 -2.52 -22.75
C GLY A 22 -6.37 -2.96 -22.30
N SER A 23 -7.14 -3.64 -23.16
CA SER A 23 -8.31 -4.39 -22.69
C SER A 23 -7.79 -5.65 -21.99
N GLY A 24 -7.36 -5.51 -20.74
CA GLY A 24 -6.76 -6.59 -19.97
C GLY A 24 -6.78 -6.29 -18.48
N MET A 25 -7.51 -7.13 -17.73
CA MET A 25 -7.35 -7.32 -16.27
C MET A 25 -7.81 -6.20 -15.33
N MET A 26 -8.82 -5.42 -15.71
CA MET A 26 -9.44 -4.45 -14.79
C MET A 26 -10.55 -5.05 -13.90
N ASN A 27 -10.45 -6.35 -13.56
CA ASN A 27 -11.32 -7.01 -12.56
C ASN A 27 -10.60 -7.28 -11.22
N GLY A 28 -9.41 -6.73 -11.03
CA GLY A 28 -8.68 -6.84 -9.77
C GLY A 28 -8.19 -5.46 -9.33
N PHE A 29 -8.87 -4.89 -8.33
CA PHE A 29 -8.34 -3.93 -7.36
C PHE A 29 -7.07 -3.16 -7.80
N GLY A 30 -7.19 -2.31 -8.81
CA GLY A 30 -6.11 -1.43 -9.24
C GLY A 30 -5.90 -0.27 -8.26
N PRO A 31 -4.75 0.44 -8.33
CA PRO A 31 -4.43 1.59 -7.47
C PRO A 31 -5.50 2.69 -7.45
N GLY A 32 -6.37 2.75 -8.46
CA GLY A 32 -7.51 3.67 -8.52
C GLY A 32 -8.64 3.37 -7.52
N HIS A 33 -8.70 2.18 -6.92
CA HIS A 33 -9.74 1.83 -5.94
C HIS A 33 -9.37 2.25 -4.51
N ALA A 34 -8.07 2.26 -4.17
CA ALA A 34 -7.58 2.69 -2.86
C ALA A 34 -7.86 4.19 -2.57
N TRP A 35 -8.03 4.99 -3.63
CA TRP A 35 -8.30 6.43 -3.55
C TRP A 35 -9.73 6.81 -3.95
N SER A 36 -10.58 5.83 -4.30
CA SER A 36 -11.98 6.07 -4.65
C SER A 36 -12.87 6.14 -3.39
N GLY A 37 -14.00 6.85 -3.47
CA GLY A 37 -14.93 7.08 -2.36
C GLY A 37 -15.55 5.83 -1.70
N ASN A 38 -15.16 4.62 -2.13
CA ASN A 38 -15.54 3.34 -1.53
C ASN A 38 -14.43 2.71 -0.65
N SER A 39 -13.35 3.44 -0.36
CA SER A 39 -12.19 2.92 0.37
C SER A 39 -12.53 2.38 1.77
N LYS A 40 -13.49 2.98 2.47
CA LYS A 40 -13.92 2.53 3.81
C LYS A 40 -14.64 1.18 3.76
N THR A 41 -15.53 0.99 2.79
CA THR A 41 -16.26 -0.28 2.60
C THR A 41 -15.28 -1.38 2.18
N ALA A 42 -14.41 -1.09 1.21
CA ALA A 42 -13.38 -2.05 0.77
C ALA A 42 -12.43 -2.48 1.91
N PHE A 43 -12.15 -1.59 2.87
CA PHE A 43 -11.33 -1.91 4.03
C PHE A 43 -12.05 -2.82 5.04
N ALA A 44 -13.32 -2.53 5.34
CA ALA A 44 -14.14 -3.37 6.21
C ALA A 44 -14.31 -4.78 5.61
N ASP A 45 -14.62 -4.88 4.32
CA ASP A 45 -14.75 -6.15 3.60
C ASP A 45 -13.45 -6.97 3.66
N ARG A 46 -12.29 -6.29 3.60
CA ARG A 46 -10.98 -6.94 3.72
C ARG A 46 -10.75 -7.50 5.12
N LEU A 47 -11.09 -6.76 6.17
CA LEU A 47 -10.99 -7.24 7.55
C LEU A 47 -11.94 -8.43 7.79
N ASP A 48 -13.16 -8.38 7.26
CA ASP A 48 -14.10 -9.50 7.36
C ASP A 48 -13.58 -10.75 6.63
N SER A 49 -12.94 -10.57 5.47
CA SER A 49 -12.28 -11.67 4.74
C SER A 49 -11.15 -12.31 5.56
N LEU A 50 -10.28 -11.49 6.16
CA LEU A 50 -9.21 -11.98 7.04
C LEU A 50 -9.75 -12.72 8.28
N LYS A 51 -10.85 -12.22 8.86
CA LYS A 51 -11.53 -12.88 9.98
C LYS A 51 -12.00 -14.29 9.61
N GLN A 52 -12.56 -14.45 8.41
CA GLN A 52 -13.01 -15.73 7.88
C GLN A 52 -11.83 -16.66 7.58
N GLU A 53 -10.76 -16.14 6.98
CA GLU A 53 -9.57 -16.90 6.62
C GLU A 53 -8.81 -17.44 7.85
N LEU A 54 -8.69 -16.62 8.90
CA LEU A 54 -8.15 -17.03 10.21
C LEU A 54 -9.14 -17.86 11.03
N LYS A 55 -10.39 -18.03 10.56
CA LYS A 55 -11.45 -18.75 11.27
C LYS A 55 -11.57 -18.29 12.74
N ILE A 56 -11.55 -16.98 12.96
CA ILE A 56 -11.63 -16.39 14.29
C ILE A 56 -12.87 -16.92 15.02
N THR A 57 -12.65 -17.48 16.20
CA THR A 57 -13.71 -18.06 17.04
C THR A 57 -14.43 -17.01 17.89
N SER A 58 -15.51 -17.40 18.58
CA SER A 58 -16.20 -16.53 19.55
C SER A 58 -15.28 -16.04 20.66
N ASP A 59 -14.36 -16.90 21.10
CA ASP A 59 -13.48 -16.64 22.24
C ASP A 59 -12.35 -15.68 21.85
N GLU A 60 -11.96 -15.69 20.57
CA GLU A 60 -10.96 -14.80 19.98
C GLU A 60 -11.56 -13.47 19.49
N ALA A 61 -12.89 -13.37 19.37
CA ALA A 61 -13.58 -12.19 18.85
C ALA A 61 -13.22 -10.87 19.57
N PRO A 62 -13.02 -10.83 20.90
CA PRO A 62 -12.54 -9.62 21.58
C PRO A 62 -11.13 -9.21 21.15
N ALA A 63 -10.20 -10.16 20.99
CA ALA A 63 -8.84 -9.88 20.54
C ALA A 63 -8.82 -9.42 19.08
N TRP A 64 -9.63 -10.06 18.23
CA TRP A 64 -9.85 -9.64 16.85
C TRP A 64 -10.38 -8.21 16.76
N LYS A 65 -11.37 -7.86 17.58
CA LYS A 65 -11.92 -6.50 17.59
C LYS A 65 -10.85 -5.46 17.93
N THR A 66 -10.05 -5.69 18.97
CA THR A 66 -8.94 -4.80 19.36
C THR A 66 -7.96 -4.60 18.21
N TYR A 67 -7.61 -5.69 17.52
CA TYR A 67 -6.76 -5.62 16.32
C TYR A 67 -7.38 -4.76 15.22
N THR A 68 -8.65 -5.01 14.85
CA THR A 68 -9.33 -4.27 13.80
C THR A 68 -9.50 -2.79 14.13
N ASP A 69 -9.74 -2.44 15.39
CA ASP A 69 -9.86 -1.05 15.84
C ASP A 69 -8.52 -0.31 15.67
N ALA A 70 -7.41 -0.93 16.08
CA ALA A 70 -6.07 -0.34 15.93
C ALA A 70 -5.67 -0.16 14.46
N VAL A 71 -5.91 -1.19 13.64
CA VAL A 71 -5.64 -1.16 12.20
C VAL A 71 -6.49 -0.10 11.49
N THR A 72 -7.76 0.03 11.86
CA THR A 72 -8.65 1.08 11.33
C THR A 72 -8.19 2.48 11.72
N ALA A 73 -7.80 2.69 12.98
CA ALA A 73 -7.34 3.99 13.46
C ALA A 73 -6.03 4.42 12.78
N SER A 74 -5.12 3.48 12.56
CA SER A 74 -3.86 3.66 11.84
C SER A 74 -4.14 4.13 10.40
N ASP A 75 -4.98 3.40 9.66
CA ASP A 75 -5.32 3.76 8.28
C ASP A 75 -6.06 5.11 8.18
N GLN A 76 -7.00 5.39 9.10
CA GLN A 76 -7.69 6.68 9.15
C GLN A 76 -6.75 7.86 9.34
N SER A 77 -5.70 7.69 10.16
CA SER A 77 -4.68 8.73 10.39
C SER A 77 -3.92 9.05 9.09
N PHE A 78 -3.59 8.03 8.31
CA PHE A 78 -2.97 8.18 7.00
C PHE A 78 -3.88 8.90 6.00
N PHE A 79 -5.12 8.45 5.85
CA PHE A 79 -6.07 9.08 4.94
C PHE A 79 -6.38 10.54 5.31
N THR A 80 -6.46 10.84 6.61
CA THR A 80 -6.67 12.21 7.10
C THR A 80 -5.50 13.11 6.76
N ALA A 81 -4.27 12.65 6.94
CA ALA A 81 -3.07 13.40 6.55
C ALA A 81 -3.02 13.65 5.03
N MET A 82 -3.39 12.66 4.23
CA MET A 82 -3.49 12.80 2.77
C MET A 82 -4.56 13.80 2.36
N LYS A 83 -5.77 13.70 2.91
CA LYS A 83 -6.87 14.62 2.63
C LYS A 83 -6.54 16.05 3.04
N THR A 84 -5.81 16.24 4.13
CA THR A 84 -5.37 17.58 4.58
C THR A 84 -4.38 18.19 3.58
N THR A 85 -3.53 17.35 2.99
CA THR A 85 -2.49 17.81 2.06
C THR A 85 -3.03 18.06 0.64
N PHE A 86 -3.91 17.18 0.14
CA PHE A 86 -4.44 17.23 -1.24
C PHE A 86 -5.92 17.57 -1.33
N GLY A 87 -6.52 18.06 -0.25
CA GLY A 87 -7.91 18.51 -0.23
C GLY A 87 -8.12 19.71 -1.14
N SER A 88 -9.37 20.16 -1.23
CA SER A 88 -9.83 21.26 -2.08
C SER A 88 -9.11 22.61 -1.87
N ASN A 89 -8.30 22.74 -0.82
CA ASN A 89 -7.47 23.92 -0.53
C ASN A 89 -5.98 23.71 -0.83
N ALA A 90 -5.61 22.63 -1.52
CA ALA A 90 -4.22 22.35 -1.87
C ALA A 90 -3.67 23.44 -2.80
N LYS A 91 -2.45 23.90 -2.51
CA LYS A 91 -1.75 24.87 -3.38
C LYS A 91 -1.62 24.28 -4.79
N THR A 92 -2.05 25.02 -5.80
CA THR A 92 -1.93 24.63 -7.21
C THR A 92 -0.48 24.59 -7.70
N ALA A 93 0.43 25.29 -7.03
CA ALA A 93 1.86 25.24 -7.25
C ALA A 93 2.56 24.63 -6.02
N VAL A 94 3.14 23.44 -6.19
CA VAL A 94 3.92 22.73 -5.16
C VAL A 94 5.40 22.81 -5.56
N THR A 95 6.23 23.46 -4.73
CA THR A 95 7.67 23.57 -4.98
C THR A 95 8.39 22.22 -4.78
N PRO A 96 9.62 22.02 -5.30
CA PRO A 96 10.40 20.81 -5.00
C PRO A 96 10.60 20.55 -3.51
N ASP A 97 10.85 21.61 -2.72
CA ASP A 97 11.02 21.50 -1.27
C ASP A 97 9.73 21.07 -0.57
N ASP A 98 8.58 21.61 -0.99
CA ASP A 98 7.26 21.18 -0.49
C ASP A 98 7.00 19.69 -0.80
N ARG A 99 7.41 19.21 -1.99
CA ARG A 99 7.29 17.79 -2.36
C ARG A 99 8.15 16.91 -1.47
N PHE A 100 9.39 17.31 -1.22
CA PHE A 100 10.30 16.54 -0.36
C PHE A 100 9.83 16.50 1.09
N ALA A 101 9.36 17.64 1.63
CA ALA A 101 8.78 17.71 2.97
C ALA A 101 7.54 16.82 3.08
N PHE A 102 6.68 16.83 2.05
CA PHE A 102 5.52 15.94 1.98
C PHE A 102 5.92 14.46 1.94
N MET A 103 6.84 14.07 1.05
CA MET A 103 7.30 12.68 0.97
C MET A 103 7.91 12.19 2.28
N SER A 104 8.74 13.03 2.93
CA SER A 104 9.33 12.71 4.22
C SER A 104 8.27 12.49 5.28
N LYS A 105 7.26 13.36 5.36
CA LYS A 105 6.12 13.20 6.28
C LYS A 105 5.36 11.90 6.01
N MET A 106 5.13 11.56 4.74
CA MET A 106 4.42 10.33 4.37
C MET A 106 5.19 9.06 4.71
N ILE A 107 6.52 9.06 4.55
CA ILE A 107 7.37 7.93 4.95
C ILE A 107 7.28 7.74 6.46
N THR A 108 7.42 8.81 7.24
CA THR A 108 7.28 8.76 8.70
C THR A 108 5.92 8.20 9.11
N LEU A 109 4.84 8.68 8.48
CA LEU A 109 3.48 8.22 8.78
C LEU A 109 3.27 6.75 8.38
N LYS A 110 3.78 6.31 7.23
CA LYS A 110 3.72 4.90 6.83
C LYS A 110 4.47 4.00 7.80
N LYS A 111 5.65 4.44 8.27
CA LYS A 111 6.41 3.70 9.29
C LYS A 111 5.61 3.58 10.57
N GLN A 112 5.06 4.68 11.07
CA GLN A 112 4.25 4.66 12.29
C GLN A 112 3.02 3.75 12.13
N ASN A 113 2.31 3.85 11.00
CA ASN A 113 1.20 2.96 10.71
C ASN A 113 1.62 1.48 10.73
N PHE A 114 2.75 1.15 10.11
CA PHE A 114 3.28 -0.20 10.12
C PHE A 114 3.60 -0.67 11.54
N ASP A 115 4.27 0.15 12.35
CA ASP A 115 4.62 -0.19 13.73
C ASP A 115 3.36 -0.42 14.59
N ASP A 116 2.34 0.42 14.45
CA ASP A 116 1.07 0.29 15.16
C ASP A 116 0.31 -0.99 14.75
N GLN A 117 0.23 -1.26 13.44
CA GLN A 117 -0.42 -2.46 12.90
C GLN A 117 0.34 -3.72 13.34
N LYS A 118 1.67 -3.69 13.33
CA LYS A 118 2.52 -4.79 13.78
C LYS A 118 2.29 -5.09 15.25
N ALA A 119 2.33 -4.07 16.12
CA ALA A 119 2.09 -4.26 17.55
C ALA A 119 0.69 -4.85 17.83
N ALA A 120 -0.34 -4.37 17.12
CA ALA A 120 -1.69 -4.93 17.22
C ALA A 120 -1.77 -6.39 16.73
N ALA A 121 -1.08 -6.71 15.63
CA ALA A 121 -1.05 -8.06 15.08
C ALA A 121 -0.31 -9.05 15.99
N GLU A 122 0.82 -8.63 16.59
CA GLU A 122 1.55 -9.44 17.59
C GLU A 122 0.68 -9.71 18.82
N ALA A 123 -0.07 -8.71 19.29
CA ALA A 123 -1.01 -8.87 20.39
C ALA A 123 -2.16 -9.84 20.07
N LEU A 124 -2.65 -9.83 18.82
CA LEU A 124 -3.65 -10.80 18.34
C LEU A 124 -3.06 -12.21 18.27
N VAL A 125 -1.91 -12.38 17.64
CA VAL A 125 -1.22 -13.68 17.49
C VAL A 125 -0.97 -14.38 18.82
N ALA A 126 -0.67 -13.62 19.89
CA ALA A 126 -0.52 -14.17 21.24
C ALA A 126 -1.80 -14.79 21.83
N LYS A 127 -2.96 -14.58 21.19
CA LYS A 127 -4.27 -15.12 21.60
C LYS A 127 -4.82 -16.19 20.65
N LEU A 128 -4.16 -16.40 19.51
CA LEU A 128 -4.57 -17.35 18.50
C LEU A 128 -3.95 -18.74 18.74
N THR A 129 -4.56 -19.76 18.15
CA THR A 129 -3.94 -21.10 18.09
C THR A 129 -2.67 -21.10 17.23
N PRO A 130 -1.74 -22.06 17.40
CA PRO A 130 -0.52 -22.12 16.59
C PRO A 130 -0.75 -22.13 15.08
N TYR A 131 -1.83 -22.79 14.62
CA TYR A 131 -2.20 -22.83 13.21
C TYR A 131 -2.63 -21.45 12.69
N GLN A 132 -3.53 -20.78 13.41
CA GLN A 132 -4.00 -19.45 13.05
C GLN A 132 -2.87 -18.41 13.15
N SER A 133 -1.98 -18.54 14.13
CA SER A 133 -0.79 -17.69 14.27
C SER A 133 0.12 -17.79 13.05
N GLY A 134 0.35 -19.01 12.52
CA GLY A 134 1.09 -19.21 11.29
C GLY A 134 0.47 -18.47 10.10
N GLN A 135 -0.84 -18.64 9.89
CA GLN A 135 -1.56 -17.90 8.84
C GLN A 135 -1.52 -16.38 9.07
N ALA A 136 -1.68 -15.95 10.32
CA ALA A 136 -1.68 -14.54 10.68
C ALA A 136 -0.35 -13.85 10.32
N HIS A 137 0.79 -14.54 10.46
CA HIS A 137 2.08 -14.00 10.03
C HIS A 137 2.19 -13.80 8.50
N GLU A 138 1.39 -14.51 7.71
CA GLU A 138 1.40 -14.43 6.25
C GLU A 138 0.41 -13.40 5.71
N ILE A 139 -0.74 -13.24 6.36
CA ILE A 139 -1.86 -12.46 5.82
C ILE A 139 -2.17 -11.19 6.60
N LEU A 140 -1.74 -11.09 7.87
CA LEU A 140 -2.07 -9.92 8.66
C LEU A 140 -1.19 -8.72 8.27
N PRO A 141 -1.83 -7.57 8.02
CA PRO A 141 -1.14 -6.28 8.06
C PRO A 141 -0.31 -6.11 9.33
N GLY A 142 0.92 -5.65 9.16
CA GLY A 142 1.92 -5.53 10.23
C GLY A 142 2.84 -6.75 10.39
N LEU A 143 2.44 -7.93 9.87
CA LEU A 143 3.25 -9.16 9.93
C LEU A 143 3.61 -9.72 8.55
N ALA A 144 2.72 -9.61 7.57
CA ALA A 144 2.90 -10.14 6.23
C ALA A 144 4.20 -9.62 5.57
N LEU A 145 5.11 -10.56 5.23
CA LEU A 145 6.35 -10.31 4.49
C LEU A 145 6.05 -10.12 2.99
N GLY A 146 5.30 -9.07 2.64
CA GLY A 146 4.85 -8.88 1.27
C GLY A 146 3.77 -7.83 1.14
N GLY A 147 3.98 -6.67 1.74
CA GLY A 147 3.07 -5.54 1.62
C GLY A 147 2.11 -5.43 2.79
N GLY A 148 2.40 -4.46 3.67
CA GLY A 148 1.32 -3.76 4.36
C GLY A 148 0.26 -3.28 3.36
N PHE A 149 -0.96 -3.00 3.85
CA PHE A 149 -2.12 -2.59 3.05
C PHE A 149 -1.74 -1.72 1.84
N GLY A 150 -1.71 -2.35 0.65
CA GLY A 150 -1.44 -1.66 -0.63
C GLY A 150 -0.14 -2.03 -1.38
N GLY A 151 0.52 -3.14 -1.07
CA GLY A 151 1.51 -3.75 -1.96
C GLY A 151 0.93 -4.99 -2.61
N GLY A 152 0.67 -4.95 -3.92
CA GLY A 152 0.16 -6.11 -4.66
C GLY A 152 1.07 -7.33 -4.49
N TYR A 153 0.46 -8.51 -4.46
CA TYR A 153 1.15 -9.76 -4.76
C TYR A 153 1.78 -9.64 -6.15
N GLY A 154 3.06 -9.30 -6.19
CA GLY A 154 3.77 -9.03 -7.44
C GLY A 154 4.99 -8.16 -7.23
N MET A 155 5.96 -8.64 -6.46
CA MET A 155 7.40 -8.51 -6.70
C MET A 155 8.10 -9.28 -5.58
N GLY A 156 8.34 -10.57 -5.80
CA GLY A 156 9.46 -11.23 -5.15
C GLY A 156 10.75 -10.48 -5.52
N PRO A 157 11.82 -10.59 -4.71
CA PRO A 157 13.08 -9.94 -5.04
C PRO A 157 13.56 -10.49 -6.39
N ALA A 158 13.55 -9.65 -7.43
CA ALA A 158 14.41 -9.87 -8.57
C ALA A 158 15.83 -9.84 -8.00
N MET A 159 16.43 -11.03 -7.88
CA MET A 159 17.81 -11.19 -7.47
C MET A 159 18.65 -10.24 -8.33
N MET A 160 19.26 -9.23 -7.70
CA MET A 160 20.38 -8.54 -8.31
C MET A 160 21.53 -9.56 -8.35
N ASN A 161 21.57 -10.35 -9.41
CA ASN A 161 22.79 -11.03 -9.81
C ASN A 161 23.75 -9.91 -10.22
N PHE A 162 24.59 -9.48 -9.28
CA PHE A 162 25.88 -8.90 -9.60
C PHE A 162 26.75 -10.07 -10.06
N GLU A 163 26.71 -10.34 -11.36
CA GLU A 163 27.82 -11.05 -11.99
C GLU A 163 29.00 -10.06 -12.12
N GLU A 164 30.15 -10.61 -11.77
CA GLU A 164 31.50 -10.09 -11.52
C GLU A 164 32.02 -8.97 -12.45
#